data_AF-A0A7R9VW06-F1
#
_entry.id   AF-A0A7R9VW06-F1
#
_cell.length_a   1.000
_cell.length_b   1.000
_cell.length_c   1.000
_cell.angle_alpha   90.00
_cell.angle_beta   90.00
_cell.angle_gamma   90.00
#
_symmetry.space_group_name_H-M   'P 1'
#
loop_
_entity.id
_entity.type
_entity.pdbx_description
1 polymer ?
#
loop_
_entity_poly.entity_id
_entity_poly.type
_entity_poly.pdbx_seq_one_letter_code
_entity_poly.pdbx_strand_id
1 'polypeptide(L)'
;MAGAMSDDLVAVSHGCPQLLPVKDAHGRSIIFFDAARFSEANISRESVLRVVWYLLHIANENPSGRRCGMVGLIHPKHASINQFDPVLHRSVLALLDDFSPVIGRAIHLCHPDPRFHVYSYVQKFQFGSKMRKRFQVHYGSTENVLNKLSSFGLGRERLPCELGGDLKLDSVRWMAEQMTREEGLSTLMKKEPRINSGMFAPAMLACIQPCGAHIDNSLTLDDIEPIPISTSFVKNQNSQDSCPGLPDIDSNDELSSAMETKRRLDRQC
;
A
#
# COMPACT_ATOMS: atom_id res chain seq x y z
N MET A 1 5.69 28.27 -0.81
CA MET A 1 6.62 27.14 -0.57
C MET A 1 6.67 26.36 -1.86
N ALA A 2 7.86 25.99 -2.34
CA ALA A 2 8.03 25.25 -3.58
C ALA A 2 8.44 23.81 -3.23
N GLY A 3 7.67 22.83 -3.66
CA GLY A 3 7.91 21.42 -3.35
C GLY A 3 7.00 20.52 -4.18
N ALA A 4 7.37 19.26 -4.37
CA ALA A 4 6.57 18.30 -5.15
C ALA A 4 5.18 18.07 -4.55
N MET A 5 5.02 18.31 -3.24
CA MET A 5 3.75 18.18 -2.52
C MET A 5 3.04 19.52 -2.26
N SER A 6 3.53 20.65 -2.78
CA SER A 6 2.96 21.98 -2.45
C SER A 6 1.47 22.10 -2.81
N ASP A 7 1.05 21.39 -3.85
CA ASP A 7 -0.32 21.43 -4.36
C ASP A 7 -1.24 20.42 -3.64
N ASP A 8 -0.66 19.53 -2.83
CA ASP A 8 -1.35 18.40 -2.19
C ASP A 8 -1.37 18.51 -0.66
N LEU A 9 -1.03 19.68 -0.10
CA LEU A 9 -0.94 19.87 1.35
C LEU A 9 -2.25 19.61 2.09
N VAL A 10 -3.38 19.92 1.45
CA VAL A 10 -4.71 19.62 2.00
C VAL A 10 -4.89 18.12 2.14
N ALA A 11 -4.48 17.31 1.15
CA ALA A 11 -4.60 15.87 1.22
C ALA A 11 -3.77 15.31 2.39
N VAL A 12 -2.56 15.83 2.55
CA VAL A 12 -1.60 15.35 3.55
C VAL A 12 -2.01 15.73 4.96
N SER A 13 -2.60 16.92 5.15
CA SER A 13 -3.11 17.36 6.45
C SER A 13 -4.38 16.61 6.90
N HIS A 14 -5.11 15.98 5.97
CA HIS A 14 -6.38 15.30 6.22
C HIS A 14 -6.23 13.77 6.25
N GLY A 15 -5.15 13.27 6.85
CA GLY A 15 -5.02 11.83 7.12
C GLY A 15 -4.69 10.97 5.90
N CYS A 16 -4.07 11.54 4.85
CA CYS A 16 -3.46 10.71 3.82
C CYS A 16 -2.43 9.71 4.40
N PRO A 17 -2.10 8.65 3.65
CA PRO A 17 -1.08 7.70 4.07
C PRO A 17 0.25 8.40 4.42
N GLN A 18 0.97 7.84 5.37
CA GLN A 18 2.27 8.35 5.83
C GLN A 18 3.30 7.22 5.82
N LEU A 19 4.54 7.53 5.41
CA LEU A 19 5.68 6.63 5.58
C LEU A 19 6.18 6.71 7.03
N LEU A 20 6.25 5.57 7.71
CA LEU A 20 6.75 5.53 9.09
C LEU A 20 8.28 5.77 9.12
N PRO A 21 8.80 6.45 10.16
CA PRO A 21 10.24 6.68 10.31
C PRO A 21 11.03 5.42 10.68
N VAL A 22 10.32 4.32 10.97
CA VAL A 22 10.88 3.02 11.37
C VAL A 22 10.61 1.97 10.30
N LYS A 23 11.44 0.94 10.29
CA LYS A 23 11.27 -0.26 9.45
C LYS A 23 10.88 -1.44 10.31
N ASP A 24 10.25 -2.42 9.69
CA ASP A 24 9.95 -3.68 10.36
C ASP A 24 11.21 -4.53 10.61
N ALA A 25 11.05 -5.68 11.27
CA ALA A 25 12.16 -6.59 11.57
C ALA A 25 12.91 -7.12 10.32
N HIS A 26 12.29 -7.04 9.13
CA HIS A 26 12.85 -7.48 7.86
C HIS A 26 13.44 -6.32 7.04
N GLY A 27 13.50 -5.11 7.61
CA GLY A 27 14.00 -3.91 6.93
C GLY A 27 13.07 -3.36 5.85
N ARG A 28 11.79 -3.77 5.82
CA ARG A 28 10.77 -3.26 4.91
C ARG A 28 10.29 -1.89 5.37
N SER A 29 10.05 -1.00 4.41
CA SER A 29 9.41 0.30 4.68
C SER A 29 7.94 0.09 5.05
N ILE A 30 7.41 0.89 5.98
CA ILE A 30 6.02 0.76 6.43
C ILE A 30 5.25 2.01 6.02
N ILE A 31 4.17 1.83 5.26
CA ILE A 31 3.20 2.90 4.97
C ILE A 31 1.99 2.67 5.86
N PHE A 32 1.60 3.68 6.63
CA PHE A 32 0.44 3.65 7.51
C PHE A 32 -0.67 4.56 6.99
N PHE A 33 -1.91 4.07 7.03
CA PHE A 33 -3.11 4.81 6.65
C PHE A 33 -4.18 4.64 7.72
N ASP A 34 -4.51 5.74 8.40
CA ASP A 34 -5.63 5.83 9.34
C ASP A 34 -6.87 6.36 8.60
N ALA A 35 -7.76 5.44 8.20
CA ALA A 35 -8.89 5.80 7.36
C ALA A 35 -9.94 6.64 8.10
N ALA A 36 -9.93 6.66 9.45
CA ALA A 36 -10.85 7.51 10.20
C ALA A 36 -10.47 8.99 10.12
N ARG A 37 -9.18 9.28 9.93
CA ARG A 37 -8.69 10.65 9.72
C ARG A 37 -8.89 11.14 8.29
N PHE A 38 -9.07 10.22 7.36
CA PHE A 38 -9.26 10.53 5.95
C PHE A 38 -10.63 11.14 5.69
N SER A 39 -10.66 12.46 5.44
CA SER A 39 -11.89 13.19 5.11
C SER A 39 -11.90 13.54 3.63
N GLU A 40 -12.78 12.90 2.85
CA GLU A 40 -12.87 13.10 1.40
C GLU A 40 -13.44 14.46 0.98
N ALA A 41 -14.10 15.20 1.88
CA ALA A 41 -15.01 16.29 1.53
C ALA A 41 -14.39 17.40 0.64
N ASN A 42 -13.05 17.51 0.58
CA ASN A 42 -12.36 18.50 -0.24
C ASN A 42 -11.05 18.00 -0.88
N ILE A 43 -10.85 16.68 -1.03
CA ILE A 43 -9.60 16.13 -1.57
C ILE A 43 -9.89 15.43 -2.90
N SER A 44 -9.20 15.84 -3.97
CA SER A 44 -9.30 15.15 -5.27
C SER A 44 -8.58 13.81 -5.26
N ARG A 45 -9.09 12.83 -6.03
CA ARG A 45 -8.46 11.51 -6.17
C ARG A 45 -7.03 11.63 -6.68
N GLU A 46 -6.82 12.54 -7.62
CA GLU A 46 -5.51 12.85 -8.22
C GLU A 46 -4.52 13.33 -7.16
N SER A 47 -4.97 14.15 -6.20
CA SER A 47 -4.15 14.61 -5.09
C SER A 47 -3.71 13.45 -4.20
N VAL A 48 -4.64 12.56 -3.82
CA VAL A 48 -4.29 11.36 -3.04
C VAL A 48 -3.33 10.45 -3.81
N LEU A 49 -3.56 10.25 -5.10
CA LEU A 49 -2.67 9.42 -5.94
C LEU A 49 -1.27 10.02 -6.06
N ARG A 50 -1.13 11.34 -6.19
CA ARG A 50 0.18 12.01 -6.17
C ARG A 50 0.89 11.84 -4.84
N VAL A 51 0.17 11.99 -3.71
CA VAL A 51 0.74 11.74 -2.37
C VAL A 51 1.20 10.29 -2.23
N VAL A 52 0.37 9.32 -2.61
CA VAL A 52 0.75 7.90 -2.59
C VAL A 52 1.98 7.65 -3.46
N TRP A 53 1.97 8.15 -4.69
CA TRP A 53 3.09 8.02 -5.62
C TRP A 53 4.39 8.60 -5.06
N TYR A 54 4.30 9.79 -4.46
CA TYR A 54 5.42 10.43 -3.77
C TYR A 54 5.97 9.55 -2.64
N LEU A 55 5.11 9.00 -1.77
CA LEU A 55 5.53 8.10 -0.69
C LEU A 55 6.24 6.84 -1.21
N LEU A 56 5.76 6.27 -2.32
CA LEU A 56 6.41 5.14 -2.98
C LEU A 56 7.83 5.51 -3.44
N HIS A 57 8.01 6.72 -3.99
CA HIS A 57 9.34 7.22 -4.36
C HIS A 57 10.27 7.38 -3.15
N ILE A 58 9.81 8.00 -2.06
CA ILE A 58 10.62 8.12 -0.84
C ILE A 58 11.03 6.75 -0.30
N ALA A 59 10.08 5.80 -0.26
CA ALA A 59 10.36 4.45 0.19
C ALA A 59 11.46 3.76 -0.65
N ASN A 60 11.55 4.11 -1.94
CA ASN A 60 12.55 3.60 -2.90
C ASN A 60 13.90 4.32 -2.89
N GLU A 61 13.97 5.54 -2.35
CA GLU A 61 15.25 6.25 -2.14
C GLU A 61 16.11 5.48 -1.14
N ASN A 62 15.50 4.83 -0.16
CA ASN A 62 16.21 4.04 0.83
C ASN A 62 16.66 2.69 0.23
N PRO A 63 17.97 2.35 0.22
CA PRO A 63 18.46 1.03 -0.23
C PRO A 63 17.81 -0.14 0.54
N SER A 64 17.44 0.17 1.79
CA SER A 64 16.32 -0.37 2.57
C SER A 64 15.17 -0.98 1.81
N GLY A 65 14.24 -0.07 1.52
CA GLY A 65 12.93 -0.35 0.97
C GLY A 65 13.02 -0.89 -0.45
N ARG A 66 14.04 -0.49 -1.22
CA ARG A 66 14.23 -1.03 -2.58
C ARG A 66 14.48 -2.54 -2.59
N ARG A 67 15.29 -3.04 -1.65
CA ARG A 67 15.64 -4.47 -1.57
C ARG A 67 14.59 -5.27 -0.82
N CYS A 68 14.16 -4.77 0.34
CA CYS A 68 13.25 -5.50 1.20
C CYS A 68 11.78 -5.36 0.78
N GLY A 69 11.44 -4.27 0.09
CA GLY A 69 10.06 -3.90 -0.27
C GLY A 69 9.35 -3.11 0.83
N MET A 70 8.03 -3.09 0.78
CA MET A 70 7.19 -2.35 1.74
C MET A 70 5.98 -3.12 2.25
N VAL A 71 5.45 -2.65 3.38
CA VAL A 71 4.24 -3.16 4.01
C VAL A 71 3.25 -2.02 4.20
N GLY A 72 2.01 -2.21 3.75
CA GLY A 72 0.90 -1.29 4.01
C GLY A 72 0.16 -1.68 5.28
N LEU A 73 -0.07 -0.72 6.17
CA LEU A 73 -0.91 -0.84 7.36
C LEU A 73 -2.12 0.05 7.19
N ILE A 74 -3.31 -0.55 7.17
CA ILE A 74 -4.59 0.17 7.03
C ILE A 74 -5.36 0.01 8.33
N HIS A 75 -5.68 1.12 8.97
CA HIS A 75 -6.46 1.17 10.21
C HIS A 75 -7.81 1.84 9.95
N PRO A 76 -8.87 1.08 9.64
CA PRO A 76 -10.21 1.60 9.35
C PRO A 76 -11.07 1.77 10.61
N LYS A 77 -10.50 1.69 11.82
CA LYS A 77 -11.28 1.75 13.04
C LYS A 77 -11.94 3.13 13.14
N HIS A 78 -13.26 3.17 13.32
CA HIS A 78 -14.08 4.40 13.28
C HIS A 78 -14.29 5.01 11.89
N ALA A 79 -13.73 4.43 10.83
CA ALA A 79 -14.04 4.85 9.47
C ALA A 79 -15.44 4.34 9.05
N SER A 80 -16.18 5.19 8.36
CA SER A 80 -17.40 4.82 7.65
C SER A 80 -17.06 4.09 6.36
N ILE A 81 -17.88 3.11 5.96
CA ILE A 81 -17.74 2.43 4.66
C ILE A 81 -17.80 3.43 3.50
N ASN A 82 -18.52 4.54 3.66
CA ASN A 82 -18.63 5.57 2.63
C ASN A 82 -17.33 6.37 2.42
N GLN A 83 -16.37 6.30 3.34
CA GLN A 83 -15.02 6.89 3.17
C GLN A 83 -14.09 6.02 2.32
N PHE A 84 -14.61 4.91 1.79
CA PHE A 84 -13.84 4.00 0.95
C PHE A 84 -14.27 4.13 -0.49
N ASP A 85 -13.61 5.03 -1.21
CA ASP A 85 -13.76 5.15 -2.65
C ASP A 85 -13.12 3.95 -3.40
N PRO A 86 -13.93 3.07 -4.03
CA PRO A 86 -13.40 1.91 -4.76
C PRO A 86 -12.59 2.30 -6.01
N VAL A 87 -12.87 3.45 -6.62
CA VAL A 87 -12.15 3.95 -7.81
C VAL A 87 -10.75 4.42 -7.40
N LEU A 88 -10.67 5.18 -6.30
CA LEU A 88 -9.40 5.59 -5.72
C LEU A 88 -8.58 4.37 -5.29
N HIS A 89 -9.20 3.42 -4.58
CA HIS A 89 -8.52 2.21 -4.14
C HIS A 89 -7.95 1.41 -5.32
N ARG A 90 -8.73 1.16 -6.37
CA ARG A 90 -8.26 0.48 -7.58
C ARG A 90 -7.08 1.20 -8.23
N SER A 91 -7.10 2.53 -8.26
CA SER A 91 -6.02 3.34 -8.80
C SER A 91 -4.73 3.22 -7.95
N VAL A 92 -4.86 3.22 -6.62
CA VAL A 92 -3.74 2.96 -5.71
C VAL A 92 -3.18 1.54 -5.92
N LEU A 93 -4.03 0.54 -6.13
CA LEU A 93 -3.57 -0.82 -6.41
C LEU A 93 -2.79 -0.92 -7.72
N ALA A 94 -3.25 -0.25 -8.77
CA ALA A 94 -2.54 -0.19 -10.05
C ALA A 94 -1.13 0.42 -9.89
N LEU A 95 -1.00 1.48 -9.07
CA LEU A 95 0.31 2.05 -8.76
C LEU A 95 1.25 1.05 -8.06
N LEU A 96 0.71 0.16 -7.24
CA LEU A 96 1.49 -0.83 -6.48
C LEU A 96 1.88 -2.08 -7.30
N ASP A 97 1.13 -2.44 -8.34
CA ASP A 97 1.38 -3.66 -9.13
C ASP A 97 2.17 -3.37 -10.42
N ASP A 98 1.75 -2.36 -11.20
CA ASP A 98 2.19 -2.21 -12.59
C ASP A 98 3.26 -1.14 -12.80
N PHE A 99 3.24 -0.07 -11.99
CA PHE A 99 4.01 1.15 -12.30
C PHE A 99 5.19 1.41 -11.37
N SER A 100 5.15 0.88 -10.14
CA SER A 100 6.16 1.22 -9.15
C SER A 100 7.32 0.22 -9.14
N PRO A 101 8.59 0.68 -9.12
CA PRO A 101 9.72 -0.21 -8.84
C PRO A 101 9.72 -0.72 -7.40
N VAL A 102 8.78 -0.25 -6.57
CA VAL A 102 8.56 -0.76 -5.22
C VAL A 102 7.96 -2.16 -5.25
N ILE A 103 8.51 -3.06 -4.44
CA ILE A 103 7.92 -4.38 -4.19
C ILE A 103 6.98 -4.32 -2.98
N GLY A 104 5.66 -4.36 -3.22
CA GLY A 104 4.65 -4.54 -2.16
C GLY A 104 4.69 -5.96 -1.56
N ARG A 105 5.06 -6.10 -0.28
CA ARG A 105 5.25 -7.39 0.40
C ARG A 105 4.03 -7.86 1.17
N ALA A 106 3.30 -6.95 1.80
CA ALA A 106 2.10 -7.25 2.57
C ALA A 106 1.21 -6.01 2.69
N ILE A 107 -0.09 -6.25 2.86
CA ILE A 107 -1.05 -5.24 3.27
C ILE A 107 -1.82 -5.82 4.46
N HIS A 108 -1.83 -5.12 5.59
CA HIS A 108 -2.54 -5.53 6.80
C HIS A 108 -3.68 -4.58 7.09
N LEU A 109 -4.92 -5.08 7.03
CA LEU A 109 -6.12 -4.38 7.46
C LEU A 109 -6.38 -4.68 8.93
N CYS A 110 -6.23 -3.68 9.80
CA CYS A 110 -6.13 -3.87 11.25
C CYS A 110 -7.29 -3.22 11.98
N HIS A 111 -8.03 -3.98 12.79
CA HIS A 111 -9.27 -3.53 13.44
C HIS A 111 -10.38 -3.07 12.47
N PRO A 112 -10.66 -3.81 11.38
CA PRO A 112 -11.89 -3.59 10.63
C PRO A 112 -13.11 -3.79 11.53
N ASP A 113 -14.06 -2.87 11.46
CA ASP A 113 -15.40 -3.09 12.00
C ASP A 113 -16.03 -4.31 11.28
N PRO A 114 -16.84 -5.15 11.95
CA PRO A 114 -17.47 -6.31 11.32
C PRO A 114 -18.21 -6.00 9.99
N ARG A 115 -18.73 -4.78 9.83
CA ARG A 115 -19.36 -4.30 8.58
C ARG A 115 -18.39 -4.28 7.39
N PHE A 116 -17.08 -4.18 7.64
CA PHE A 116 -16.03 -4.26 6.61
C PHE A 116 -15.74 -5.69 6.14
N HIS A 117 -16.35 -6.72 6.72
CA HIS A 117 -16.08 -8.11 6.30
C HIS A 117 -16.36 -8.31 4.80
N VAL A 118 -17.53 -7.88 4.33
CA VAL A 118 -17.91 -7.96 2.90
C VAL A 118 -16.98 -7.10 2.05
N TYR A 119 -16.68 -5.88 2.49
CA TYR A 119 -15.77 -4.97 1.80
C TYR A 119 -14.38 -5.59 1.60
N SER A 120 -13.81 -6.18 2.65
CA SER A 120 -12.49 -6.82 2.59
C SER A 120 -12.45 -8.01 1.61
N TYR A 121 -13.58 -8.72 1.45
CA TYR A 121 -13.71 -9.80 0.49
C TYR A 121 -13.77 -9.28 -0.95
N VAL A 122 -14.55 -8.22 -1.20
CA VAL A 122 -14.57 -7.52 -2.50
C VAL A 122 -13.19 -7.00 -2.86
N GLN A 123 -12.47 -6.41 -1.90
CA GLN A 123 -11.12 -5.91 -2.13
C GLN A 123 -10.13 -7.01 -2.52
N LYS A 124 -10.28 -8.22 -1.96
CA LYS A 124 -9.48 -9.38 -2.35
C LYS A 124 -9.60 -9.75 -3.83
N PHE A 125 -10.75 -9.49 -4.47
CA PHE A 125 -10.90 -9.73 -5.91
C PHE A 125 -10.25 -8.67 -6.78
N GLN A 126 -10.12 -7.44 -6.29
CA GLN A 126 -9.40 -6.38 -7.00
C GLN A 126 -7.89 -6.62 -7.00
N PHE A 127 -7.36 -7.33 -5.99
CA PHE A 127 -5.97 -7.75 -5.98
C PHE A 127 -5.67 -8.84 -7.00
N GLY A 128 -4.54 -8.67 -7.70
CA GLY A 128 -3.88 -9.74 -8.45
C GLY A 128 -3.53 -10.95 -7.57
N SER A 129 -3.32 -12.11 -8.19
CA SER A 129 -3.14 -13.40 -7.50
C SER A 129 -2.01 -13.37 -6.44
N LYS A 130 -0.94 -12.61 -6.68
CA LYS A 130 0.18 -12.43 -5.75
C LYS A 130 -0.21 -11.58 -4.55
N MET A 131 -0.82 -10.43 -4.76
CA MET A 131 -1.18 -9.50 -3.68
C MET A 131 -2.33 -10.05 -2.82
N ARG A 132 -3.26 -10.81 -3.40
CA ARG A 132 -4.35 -11.46 -2.66
C ARG A 132 -3.85 -12.35 -1.52
N LYS A 133 -2.74 -13.07 -1.73
CA LYS A 133 -2.09 -13.92 -0.70
C LYS A 133 -1.36 -13.11 0.38
N ARG A 134 -1.05 -11.84 0.08
CA ARG A 134 -0.29 -10.91 0.93
C ARG A 134 -1.20 -9.93 1.68
N PHE A 135 -2.49 -9.89 1.34
CA PHE A 135 -3.50 -9.10 2.02
C PHE A 135 -4.08 -9.87 3.21
N GLN A 136 -3.74 -9.42 4.42
CA GLN A 136 -4.15 -10.03 5.67
C GLN A 136 -5.10 -9.12 6.43
N VAL A 137 -6.13 -9.71 7.04
CA VAL A 137 -7.14 -8.98 7.80
C VAL A 137 -7.10 -9.44 9.25
N HIS A 138 -6.92 -8.49 10.17
CA HIS A 138 -6.72 -8.77 11.59
C HIS A 138 -7.89 -8.25 12.43
N TYR A 139 -8.72 -9.18 12.88
CA TYR A 139 -9.85 -8.95 13.79
C TYR A 139 -9.47 -9.21 15.25
N GLY A 140 -10.23 -8.60 16.17
CA GLY A 140 -10.16 -8.86 17.61
C GLY A 140 -9.76 -7.64 18.44
N SER A 141 -9.40 -7.90 19.70
CA SER A 141 -8.86 -6.89 20.61
C SER A 141 -7.54 -6.32 20.08
N THR A 142 -7.17 -5.12 20.56
CA THR A 142 -5.87 -4.49 20.27
C THR A 142 -4.71 -5.45 20.52
N GLU A 143 -4.69 -6.11 21.68
CA GLU A 143 -3.63 -7.08 22.02
C GLU A 143 -3.56 -8.26 21.04
N ASN A 144 -4.70 -8.83 20.62
CA ASN A 144 -4.71 -9.93 19.66
C ASN A 144 -4.17 -9.50 18.29
N VAL A 145 -4.51 -8.30 17.83
CA VAL A 145 -4.00 -7.77 16.56
C VAL A 145 -2.50 -7.47 16.65
N LEU A 146 -2.02 -6.86 17.73
CA LEU A 146 -0.60 -6.61 17.94
C LEU A 146 0.21 -7.91 18.01
N ASN A 147 -0.29 -8.92 18.72
CA ASN A 147 0.33 -10.25 18.79
C ASN A 147 0.44 -10.90 17.41
N LYS A 148 -0.62 -10.80 16.58
CA LYS A 148 -0.59 -11.29 15.19
C LYS A 148 0.38 -10.49 14.33
N LEU A 149 0.43 -9.17 14.44
CA LEU A 149 1.36 -8.33 13.68
C LEU A 149 2.83 -8.61 14.03
N SER A 150 3.11 -8.94 15.29
CA SER A 150 4.45 -9.32 15.75
C SER A 150 5.02 -10.51 14.96
N SER A 151 4.20 -11.51 14.60
CA SER A 151 4.65 -12.65 13.79
C SER A 151 5.05 -12.28 12.35
N PHE A 152 4.62 -11.11 11.87
CA PHE A 152 5.05 -10.54 10.59
C PHE A 152 6.28 -9.61 10.72
N GLY A 153 6.87 -9.50 11.90
CA GLY A 153 7.99 -8.60 12.19
C GLY A 153 7.58 -7.16 12.53
N LEU A 154 6.29 -6.95 12.82
CA LEU A 154 5.72 -5.64 13.18
C LEU A 154 5.47 -5.59 14.70
N GLY A 155 6.56 -5.47 15.45
CA GLY A 155 6.51 -5.28 16.91
C GLY A 155 5.83 -3.97 17.32
N ARG A 156 5.31 -3.92 18.56
CA ARG A 156 4.55 -2.79 19.12
C ARG A 156 5.28 -1.45 19.02
N GLU A 157 6.60 -1.48 19.22
CA GLU A 157 7.48 -0.31 19.17
C GLU A 157 7.59 0.32 17.78
N ARG A 158 7.16 -0.41 16.74
CA ARG A 158 7.18 0.04 15.33
C ARG A 158 5.81 0.47 14.83
N LEU A 159 4.77 0.35 15.65
CA LEU A 159 3.39 0.55 15.27
C LEU A 159 2.85 1.87 15.83
N PRO A 160 2.02 2.60 15.08
CA PRO A 160 1.41 3.85 15.56
C PRO A 160 0.56 3.66 16.81
N CYS A 161 0.51 4.67 17.67
CA CYS A 161 -0.37 4.68 18.85
C CYS A 161 -1.85 4.51 18.51
N GLU A 162 -2.29 5.00 17.35
CA GLU A 162 -3.65 4.83 16.83
C GLU A 162 -4.01 3.33 16.68
N LEU A 163 -3.03 2.50 16.32
CA LEU A 163 -3.15 1.05 16.21
C LEU A 163 -2.96 0.32 17.55
N GLY A 164 -2.63 1.03 18.62
CA GLY A 164 -2.23 0.48 19.92
C GLY A 164 -0.73 0.22 20.09
N GLY A 165 0.11 0.74 19.18
CA GLY A 165 1.56 0.68 19.32
C GLY A 165 2.17 1.82 20.14
N ASP A 166 3.51 1.89 20.16
CA ASP A 166 4.24 2.88 20.96
C ASP A 166 4.77 4.06 20.12
N LEU A 167 4.63 3.99 18.79
CA LEU A 167 5.14 5.01 17.88
C LEU A 167 4.16 6.20 17.81
N LYS A 168 4.58 7.36 18.31
CA LYS A 168 3.83 8.60 18.14
C LYS A 168 4.09 9.20 16.76
N LEU A 169 3.03 9.35 15.97
CA LEU A 169 3.12 10.00 14.67
C LEU A 169 2.90 11.51 14.82
N ASP A 170 3.84 12.28 14.31
CA ASP A 170 3.70 13.72 14.15
C ASP A 170 3.65 14.03 12.65
N SER A 171 2.45 13.99 12.08
CA SER A 171 2.24 14.23 10.65
C SER A 171 2.62 15.66 10.25
N VAL A 172 2.45 16.63 11.14
CA VAL A 172 2.81 18.05 10.89
C VAL A 172 4.32 18.19 10.77
N ARG A 173 5.06 17.62 11.71
CA ARG A 173 6.52 17.60 11.65
C ARG A 173 7.02 16.83 10.44
N TRP A 174 6.45 15.66 10.16
CA TRP A 174 6.84 14.86 8.99
C TRP A 174 6.68 15.65 7.69
N MET A 175 5.57 16.38 7.53
CA MET A 175 5.34 17.27 6.38
C MET A 175 6.40 18.37 6.28
N ALA A 176 6.69 19.05 7.39
CA ALA A 176 7.70 20.11 7.42
C ALA A 176 9.09 19.59 7.03
N GLU A 177 9.44 18.39 7.48
CA GLU A 177 10.69 17.70 7.12
C GLU A 177 10.73 17.38 5.60
N GLN A 178 9.62 16.92 5.01
CA GLN A 178 9.56 16.66 3.56
C GLN A 178 9.71 17.95 2.74
N MET A 179 9.00 19.02 3.10
CA MET A 179 9.11 20.32 2.42
C MET A 179 10.55 20.86 2.47
N THR A 180 11.15 20.84 3.65
CA THR A 180 12.52 21.32 3.85
C THR A 180 13.51 20.54 2.98
N ARG A 181 13.32 19.21 2.89
CA ARG A 181 14.14 18.35 2.04
C ARG A 181 14.02 18.71 0.56
N GLU A 182 12.81 18.97 0.08
CA GLU A 182 12.54 19.34 -1.32
C GLU A 182 13.10 20.72 -1.71
N GLU A 183 13.00 21.70 -0.81
CA GLU A 183 13.60 23.03 -0.99
C GLU A 183 15.13 22.93 -1.08
N GLY A 184 15.74 22.08 -0.25
CA GLY A 184 17.17 21.77 -0.29
C GLY A 184 17.59 21.16 -1.64
N LEU A 185 16.86 20.15 -2.12
CA LEU A 185 17.13 19.52 -3.43
C LEU A 185 16.98 20.51 -4.59
N SER A 186 15.93 21.33 -4.57
CA SER A 186 15.70 22.37 -5.58
C SER A 186 16.83 23.41 -5.62
N THR A 187 17.43 23.71 -4.47
CA THR A 187 18.58 24.63 -4.37
C THR A 187 19.86 23.99 -4.91
N LEU A 188 20.09 22.70 -4.65
CA LEU A 188 21.25 21.97 -5.17
C LEU A 188 21.21 21.88 -6.70
N MET A 189 20.06 21.57 -7.29
CA MET A 189 19.92 21.47 -8.76
C MET A 189 20.14 22.80 -9.48
N LYS A 190 19.87 23.94 -8.83
CA LYS A 190 20.13 25.28 -9.40
C LYS A 190 21.61 25.67 -9.37
N LYS A 191 22.41 25.03 -8.50
CA LYS A 191 23.82 25.38 -8.28
C LYS A 191 24.78 24.67 -9.22
N GLU A 192 24.33 23.67 -9.99
CA GLU A 192 25.20 23.02 -10.97
C GLU A 192 25.67 24.05 -12.00
N PRO A 193 26.98 24.35 -12.07
CA PRO A 193 27.49 25.26 -13.07
C PRO A 193 27.16 24.64 -14.42
N ARG A 194 26.54 25.43 -15.30
CA ARG A 194 26.42 25.06 -16.71
C ARG A 194 27.82 24.71 -17.17
N ILE A 195 28.10 23.42 -17.33
CA ILE A 195 29.32 22.96 -17.99
C ILE A 195 29.24 23.63 -19.35
N ASN A 196 30.07 24.64 -19.56
CA ASN A 196 30.12 25.38 -20.82
C ASN A 196 30.26 24.34 -21.92
N SER A 197 29.24 24.20 -22.75
CA SER A 197 29.11 23.23 -23.83
C SER A 197 30.16 23.39 -24.93
N GLY A 198 31.16 24.25 -24.73
CA GLY A 198 32.25 24.54 -25.65
C GLY A 198 33.48 23.66 -25.42
N MET A 199 33.34 22.33 -25.41
CA MET A 199 34.46 21.40 -25.69
C MET A 199 34.02 19.93 -25.83
N PHE A 200 33.00 19.65 -26.65
CA PHE A 200 32.86 18.30 -27.20
C PHE A 200 33.75 18.18 -28.43
N ALA A 201 34.91 17.55 -28.24
CA ALA A 201 35.76 17.11 -29.34
C ALA A 201 34.99 16.09 -30.22
N PRO A 202 35.01 16.22 -31.56
CA PRO A 202 34.34 15.31 -32.46
C PRO A 202 35.21 14.06 -32.66
N ALA A 203 35.10 13.09 -31.76
CA ALA A 203 35.77 11.79 -31.95
C ALA A 203 35.03 10.68 -31.20
N MET A 204 33.81 10.34 -31.63
CA MET A 204 33.18 9.01 -31.45
C MET A 204 31.83 8.99 -32.19
N LEU A 205 31.92 9.08 -33.52
CA LEU A 205 30.78 8.83 -34.42
C LEU A 205 31.18 7.68 -35.36
N ALA A 206 31.35 6.49 -34.79
CA ALA A 206 31.44 5.24 -35.55
C ALA A 206 30.85 4.12 -34.69
N CYS A 207 30.00 3.29 -35.32
CA CYS A 207 29.30 2.14 -34.74
C CYS A 207 27.98 2.42 -34.01
N ILE A 208 27.00 2.98 -34.73
CA ILE A 208 25.59 2.55 -34.55
C ILE A 208 25.05 2.22 -35.94
N GLN A 209 24.97 0.92 -36.25
CA GLN A 209 24.19 0.43 -37.38
C GLN A 209 22.71 0.42 -36.99
N PRO A 210 21.80 0.93 -37.84
CA PRO A 210 20.37 0.80 -37.61
C PRO A 210 19.89 -0.60 -38.04
N CYS A 211 19.49 -1.44 -37.09
CA CYS A 211 18.58 -2.55 -37.38
C CYS A 211 17.16 -1.97 -37.51
N GLY A 212 16.64 -1.96 -38.73
CA GLY A 212 15.27 -1.55 -39.01
C GLY A 212 14.27 -2.52 -38.39
N ALA A 213 13.50 -2.02 -37.43
CA ALA A 213 12.19 -2.55 -37.09
C ALA A 213 11.17 -1.48 -37.47
N HIS A 214 10.38 -1.75 -38.50
CA HIS A 214 9.22 -0.96 -38.87
C HIS A 214 8.17 -1.19 -37.77
N ILE A 215 7.87 -0.16 -36.98
CA ILE A 215 6.75 -0.16 -36.04
C ILE A 215 5.70 0.76 -36.66
N ASP A 216 4.64 0.16 -37.20
CA ASP A 216 3.46 0.89 -37.63
C ASP A 216 2.69 1.36 -36.40
N ASN A 217 2.82 2.64 -36.08
CA ASN A 217 2.00 3.33 -35.09
C ASN A 217 0.74 3.87 -35.76
N SER A 218 -0.27 3.02 -35.88
CA SER A 218 -1.66 3.44 -36.05
C SER A 218 -2.55 2.66 -35.07
N LEU A 219 -2.52 3.07 -33.81
CA LEU A 219 -3.50 2.66 -32.81
C LEU A 219 -4.23 3.92 -32.36
N THR A 220 -5.47 4.04 -32.79
CA THR A 220 -6.41 5.08 -32.35
C THR A 220 -7.08 4.66 -31.06
N LEU A 221 -7.42 5.63 -30.20
CA LEU A 221 -7.99 5.38 -28.87
C LEU A 221 -9.40 4.74 -28.89
N ASP A 222 -9.98 4.56 -30.07
CA ASP A 222 -11.32 4.00 -30.28
C ASP A 222 -11.32 2.46 -30.46
N ASP A 223 -10.15 1.81 -30.49
CA ASP A 223 -10.02 0.36 -30.74
C ASP A 223 -10.03 -0.51 -29.46
N ILE A 224 -10.39 0.06 -28.30
CA ILE A 224 -10.52 -0.71 -27.06
C ILE A 224 -11.92 -1.31 -26.99
N GLU A 225 -12.09 -2.52 -27.54
CA GLU A 225 -13.31 -3.29 -27.32
C GLU A 225 -13.49 -3.63 -25.83
N PRO A 226 -14.74 -3.60 -25.31
CA PRO A 226 -15.02 -3.97 -23.94
C PRO A 226 -14.71 -5.45 -23.71
N ILE A 227 -13.85 -5.72 -22.72
CA ILE A 227 -13.48 -7.06 -22.29
C ILE A 227 -14.76 -7.85 -21.92
N PRO A 228 -15.07 -8.96 -22.60
CA PRO A 228 -16.24 -9.76 -22.25
C PRO A 228 -16.01 -10.42 -20.89
N ILE A 229 -16.95 -10.17 -19.96
CA ILE A 229 -17.02 -10.87 -18.68
C ILE A 229 -17.39 -12.32 -18.97
N SER A 230 -16.39 -13.20 -19.00
CA SER A 230 -16.59 -14.64 -19.17
C SER A 230 -17.29 -15.23 -17.94
N THR A 231 -18.52 -15.70 -18.14
CA THR A 231 -19.36 -16.40 -17.15
C THR A 231 -19.30 -17.92 -17.32
N SER A 232 -18.12 -18.49 -17.55
CA SER A 232 -17.96 -19.95 -17.62
C SER A 232 -16.71 -20.43 -16.90
N PHE A 233 -16.82 -20.71 -15.60
CA PHE A 233 -15.89 -21.63 -14.95
C PHE A 233 -16.54 -22.39 -13.78
N VAL A 234 -17.30 -23.43 -14.13
CA VAL A 234 -17.60 -24.56 -13.24
C VAL A 234 -17.30 -25.84 -14.01
N LYS A 235 -16.11 -26.42 -13.76
CA LYS A 235 -15.89 -27.87 -13.54
C LYS A 235 -14.38 -28.16 -13.46
N ASN A 236 -13.97 -28.56 -12.25
CA ASN A 236 -13.24 -29.78 -11.94
C ASN A 236 -11.83 -29.99 -12.55
N GLN A 237 -10.79 -30.05 -11.70
CA GLN A 237 -10.08 -31.32 -11.41
C GLN A 237 -8.99 -31.18 -10.35
N ASN A 238 -8.93 -32.24 -9.54
CA ASN A 238 -7.88 -32.63 -8.61
C ASN A 238 -6.49 -32.64 -9.27
N SER A 239 -5.51 -32.05 -8.59
CA SER A 239 -4.15 -32.60 -8.52
C SER A 239 -3.55 -32.19 -7.18
N GLN A 240 -3.25 -33.19 -6.37
CA GLN A 240 -2.49 -33.07 -5.13
C GLN A 240 -1.01 -33.04 -5.50
N ASP A 241 -0.33 -31.93 -5.24
CA ASP A 241 1.11 -31.92 -5.07
C ASP A 241 1.42 -31.35 -3.67
N SER A 242 1.96 -32.22 -2.84
CA SER A 242 2.27 -32.03 -1.43
C SER A 242 3.57 -31.25 -1.23
N CYS A 243 3.50 -30.13 -0.50
CA CYS A 243 4.63 -29.51 0.19
C CYS A 243 4.46 -29.72 1.71
N PRO A 244 5.56 -29.83 2.48
CA PRO A 244 5.52 -30.33 3.85
C PRO A 244 4.97 -29.30 4.86
N GLY A 245 3.90 -29.74 5.54
CA GLY A 245 3.47 -29.48 6.92
C GLY A 245 3.84 -28.16 7.61
N LEU A 246 2.90 -27.21 7.57
CA LEU A 246 2.64 -26.29 8.68
C LEU A 246 1.50 -26.90 9.52
N PRO A 247 1.55 -26.84 10.86
CA PRO A 247 0.50 -27.40 11.70
C PRO A 247 -0.81 -26.66 11.51
N ASP A 248 -1.86 -27.41 11.16
CA ASP A 248 -3.25 -26.93 11.12
C ASP A 248 -3.67 -26.53 12.54
N ILE A 249 -3.87 -25.23 12.75
CA ILE A 249 -4.54 -24.71 13.94
C ILE A 249 -6.03 -24.70 13.60
N ASP A 250 -6.73 -25.71 14.10
CA ASP A 250 -8.17 -25.91 13.90
C ASP A 250 -8.97 -24.83 14.63
N SER A 251 -9.33 -23.76 13.90
CA SER A 251 -10.03 -22.59 14.43
C SER A 251 -11.52 -22.84 14.73
N ASN A 252 -12.01 -24.08 14.61
CA ASN A 252 -13.41 -24.42 14.84
C ASN A 252 -13.74 -24.79 16.30
N ASP A 253 -12.75 -25.16 17.11
CA ASP A 253 -13.00 -25.58 18.51
C ASP A 253 -13.30 -24.40 19.45
N GLU A 254 -12.77 -23.20 19.18
CA GLU A 254 -13.03 -22.02 20.02
C GLU A 254 -14.47 -21.48 19.84
N LEU A 255 -15.06 -21.60 18.64
CA LEU A 255 -16.42 -21.10 18.40
C LEU A 255 -17.49 -21.98 19.06
N SER A 256 -17.26 -23.29 19.12
CA SER A 256 -18.16 -24.25 19.76
C SER A 256 -18.21 -24.05 21.29
N SER A 257 -17.04 -23.84 21.92
CA SER A 257 -16.93 -23.60 23.36
C SER A 257 -17.58 -22.26 23.81
N ALA A 258 -17.47 -21.21 22.99
CA ALA A 258 -18.11 -19.93 23.27
C ALA A 258 -19.66 -19.99 23.14
N MET A 259 -20.18 -20.79 22.20
CA MET A 259 -21.63 -20.99 22.05
C MET A 259 -22.24 -21.86 23.16
N GLU A 260 -21.50 -22.85 23.66
CA GLU A 260 -21.93 -23.70 24.79
C GLU A 260 -22.05 -22.90 26.09
N THR A 261 -21.12 -21.97 26.32
CA THR A 261 -21.08 -21.13 27.53
C THR A 261 -22.24 -20.14 27.58
N LYS A 262 -22.62 -19.57 26.42
CA LYS A 262 -23.78 -18.68 26.32
C LYS A 262 -25.11 -19.41 26.57
N ARG A 263 -25.26 -20.64 26.06
CA ARG A 263 -26.45 -21.48 26.32
C ARG A 263 -26.63 -21.90 27.78
N ARG A 264 -25.56 -21.94 28.57
CA ARG A 264 -25.64 -22.24 30.02
C ARG A 264 -26.11 -21.04 30.84
N LEU A 265 -25.70 -19.82 30.46
CA LEU A 265 -26.11 -18.59 31.12
C LEU A 265 -27.60 -18.28 30.88
N ASP A 266 -28.10 -18.53 29.66
CA ASP A 266 -29.50 -18.28 29.31
C ASP A 266 -30.49 -19.28 29.96
N ARG A 267 -30.01 -20.34 30.61
CA ARG A 267 -30.84 -21.32 31.35
C ARG A 267 -30.92 -21.06 32.86
N GLN A 268 -30.23 -20.03 33.36
CA GLN A 268 -30.21 -19.67 34.78
C GLN A 268 -30.99 -18.39 35.12
N CYS A 269 -31.69 -17.80 34.16
CA CYS A 269 -32.62 -16.69 34.35
C CYS A 269 -34.06 -17.12 34.07
#